data_AF-A0A6M3KLR3-F1
#
_entry.id   AF-A0A6M3KLR3-F1
#
_cell.length_a   1.000
_cell.length_b   1.000
_cell.length_c   1.000
_cell.angle_alpha   90.00
_cell.angle_beta   90.00
_cell.angle_gamma   90.00
#
_symmetry.space_group_name_H-M   'P 1'
#
loop_
_entity.id
_entity.type
_entity.pdbx_description
1 polymer ?
#
loop_
_entity_poly.entity_id
_entity_poly.type
_entity_poly.pdbx_seq_one_letter_code
_entity_poly.pdbx_strand_id
1 'polypeptide(L)'
;MPWDIKRDDGKYLVVESDTGKIVGTHDTEEDARKQLAALNINVRHSILLAFEPFATMEYGKPIKLLPMGTFYRGKRVLDLTRDRLQAMLDNFKRGLPRYRVGINLNHKEETGKVGDILDLGLLEDGLYATRYELSDRGRTAVEEEGYDAASAEVVWSLNGSTYQDPETGKEYDNVLVGAALTPRPFFGHKHVALFSADADAEVYDGGDVEEFKGGYLVVEEDGTEHLPVIGDDGKPDRRLMGAAWAALHGGYRGNKYEGPKKQEAIRKLKALYKRLGATPPGEGESSDKEAAMAEDVQKAEEFAAKLQEKDAEIERLTAEAAAAAEKLTAASEKLTVVEAERAAEKRSKRVEELKAEALAYESISLDTDRYVASILSLEEKAPDEASWVKEQFAALDKIAKAAGVTREIGSDREGEDQPPAEQFITLVSAMVTEKFGGDQSKWSEAMAVVGASHPQLAEAYAAAVR
;
A
#
# COMPACT_ATOMS: atom_id res chain seq x y z
N MET A 1 -4.09 18.89 -10.19
CA MET A 1 -4.05 18.73 -8.71
C MET A 1 -5.45 19.03 -8.23
N PRO A 2 -6.01 18.28 -7.27
CA PRO A 2 -7.43 18.41 -6.92
C PRO A 2 -7.76 19.64 -6.07
N TRP A 3 -6.81 20.57 -5.87
CA TRP A 3 -7.02 21.78 -5.09
C TRP A 3 -6.45 23.02 -5.76
N ASP A 4 -7.14 24.14 -5.57
CA ASP A 4 -6.78 25.48 -6.01
C ASP A 4 -6.81 26.48 -4.84
N ILE A 5 -6.12 27.60 -5.00
CA ILE A 5 -6.23 28.74 -4.08
C ILE A 5 -7.12 29.81 -4.72
N LYS A 6 -8.18 30.23 -4.03
CA LYS A 6 -9.07 31.34 -4.43
C LYS A 6 -9.00 32.46 -3.41
N ARG A 7 -9.20 33.71 -3.85
CA ARG A 7 -9.27 34.87 -2.96
C ARG A 7 -10.73 35.26 -2.74
N ASP A 8 -11.14 35.39 -1.48
CA ASP A 8 -12.49 35.80 -1.11
C ASP A 8 -12.46 36.66 0.17
N ASP A 9 -13.14 37.79 0.15
CA ASP A 9 -13.20 38.78 1.24
C ASP A 9 -11.84 39.08 1.92
N GLY A 10 -10.81 39.27 1.11
CA GLY A 10 -9.45 39.56 1.58
C GLY A 10 -8.68 38.36 2.13
N LYS A 11 -9.27 37.16 2.19
CA LYS A 11 -8.64 35.91 2.62
C LYS A 11 -8.29 34.99 1.44
N TYR A 12 -7.44 34.00 1.69
CA TYR A 12 -7.03 32.96 0.74
C TYR A 12 -7.64 31.61 1.12
N LEU A 13 -8.53 31.11 0.29
CA LEU A 13 -9.23 29.84 0.45
C LEU A 13 -8.51 28.74 -0.34
N VAL A 14 -8.16 27.64 0.31
CA VAL A 14 -7.78 26.41 -0.40
C VAL A 14 -9.07 25.63 -0.65
N VAL A 15 -9.40 25.39 -1.92
CA VAL A 15 -10.66 24.76 -2.35
C VAL A 15 -10.38 23.52 -3.18
N GLU A 16 -11.21 22.49 -3.03
CA GLU A 16 -11.21 21.32 -3.91
C GLU A 16 -11.74 21.71 -5.29
N SER A 17 -10.98 21.45 -6.35
CA SER A 17 -11.22 21.94 -7.70
C SER A 17 -12.55 21.44 -8.27
N ASP A 18 -12.93 20.19 -7.97
CA ASP A 18 -14.11 19.54 -8.55
C ASP A 18 -15.41 19.89 -7.82
N THR A 19 -15.34 20.01 -6.49
CA THR A 19 -16.53 20.21 -5.64
C THR A 19 -16.71 21.67 -5.21
N GLY A 20 -15.65 22.49 -5.32
CA GLY A 20 -15.60 23.83 -4.76
C GLY A 20 -15.55 23.86 -3.23
N LYS A 21 -15.42 22.71 -2.55
CA LYS A 21 -15.40 22.61 -1.10
C LYS A 21 -14.17 23.32 -0.51
N ILE A 22 -14.38 24.22 0.43
CA ILE A 22 -13.30 24.90 1.15
C ILE A 22 -12.68 23.93 2.15
N VAL A 23 -11.38 23.67 2.00
CA VAL A 23 -10.59 22.80 2.87
C VAL A 23 -9.66 23.58 3.80
N GLY A 24 -9.50 24.88 3.57
CA GLY A 24 -8.84 25.78 4.52
C GLY A 24 -8.96 27.25 4.12
N THR A 25 -8.74 28.12 5.10
CA THR A 25 -8.85 29.58 4.96
C THR A 25 -7.69 30.23 5.70
N HIS A 26 -6.96 31.10 5.00
CA HIS A 26 -5.73 31.73 5.49
C HIS A 26 -5.77 33.24 5.28
N ASP A 27 -5.13 33.97 6.18
CA ASP A 27 -5.00 35.43 6.05
C ASP A 27 -3.93 35.83 5.02
N THR A 28 -3.01 34.92 4.66
CA THR A 28 -1.93 35.16 3.69
C THR A 28 -1.90 34.09 2.59
N GLU A 29 -1.41 34.45 1.40
CA GLU A 29 -1.22 33.50 0.29
C GLU A 29 -0.16 32.44 0.62
N GLU A 30 0.86 32.81 1.39
CA GLU A 30 1.96 31.92 1.75
C GLU A 30 1.48 30.73 2.58
N ASP A 31 0.60 30.96 3.55
CA ASP A 31 0.05 29.90 4.41
C ASP A 31 -0.93 29.00 3.64
N ALA A 32 -1.71 29.59 2.71
CA ALA A 32 -2.53 28.81 1.78
C ALA A 32 -1.66 27.90 0.88
N ARG A 33 -0.50 28.39 0.42
CA ARG A 33 0.46 27.58 -0.35
C ARG A 33 1.11 26.48 0.50
N LYS A 34 1.40 26.70 1.78
CA LYS A 34 1.90 25.67 2.70
C LYS A 34 0.87 24.55 2.89
N GLN A 35 -0.40 24.89 3.10
CA GLN A 35 -1.46 23.88 3.19
C GLN A 35 -1.63 23.14 1.85
N LEU A 36 -1.62 23.85 0.73
CA LEU A 36 -1.68 23.24 -0.60
C LEU A 36 -0.51 22.28 -0.84
N ALA A 37 0.71 22.63 -0.43
CA ALA A 37 1.88 21.76 -0.51
C ALA A 37 1.71 20.50 0.37
N ALA A 38 1.20 20.64 1.60
CA ALA A 38 0.92 19.51 2.48
C ALA A 38 -0.15 18.56 1.91
N LEU A 39 -1.24 19.12 1.37
CA LEU A 39 -2.29 18.34 0.69
C LEU A 39 -1.74 17.60 -0.54
N ASN A 40 -0.85 18.24 -1.31
CA ASN A 40 -0.21 17.62 -2.47
C ASN A 40 0.81 16.54 -2.09
N ILE A 41 1.51 16.67 -0.96
CA ILE A 41 2.38 15.61 -0.44
C ILE A 41 1.54 14.39 -0.05
N ASN A 42 0.37 14.61 0.56
CA ASN A 42 -0.54 13.52 0.95
C ASN A 42 -1.19 12.85 -0.28
N VAL A 43 -1.45 13.58 -1.36
CA VAL A 43 -1.97 12.99 -2.63
C VAL A 43 -0.89 12.34 -3.47
N ARG A 44 0.36 12.81 -3.41
CA ARG A 44 1.46 12.13 -4.09
C ARG A 44 1.76 10.74 -3.52
N HIS A 45 1.37 10.45 -2.29
CA HIS A 45 1.43 9.09 -1.74
C HIS A 45 0.27 8.19 -2.20
N SER A 46 -0.79 8.75 -2.80
CA SER A 46 -1.93 7.98 -3.34
C SER A 46 -1.95 7.84 -4.85
N ILE A 47 -1.01 8.48 -5.58
CA ILE A 47 -0.80 8.24 -7.02
C ILE A 47 0.49 7.42 -7.17
N LEU A 48 0.34 6.11 -6.99
CA LEU A 48 1.28 5.11 -7.49
C LEU A 48 1.33 5.25 -9.01
N LEU A 49 2.35 5.94 -9.52
CA LEU A 49 2.78 5.80 -10.90
C LEU A 49 3.23 4.34 -11.10
N ALA A 50 2.37 3.53 -11.73
CA ALA A 50 2.77 2.39 -12.54
C ALA A 50 3.86 2.89 -13.50
N PHE A 51 5.06 2.32 -13.56
CA PHE A 51 5.40 0.97 -13.97
C PHE A 51 6.63 0.51 -13.18
N GLU A 52 6.44 -0.34 -12.18
CA GLU A 52 7.48 -1.30 -11.77
C GLU A 52 7.06 -2.64 -12.35
N PRO A 53 8.00 -3.56 -12.66
CA PRO A 53 7.61 -4.91 -13.05
C PRO A 53 6.66 -5.46 -12.00
N PHE A 54 5.46 -5.76 -12.49
CA PHE A 54 4.30 -6.27 -11.80
C PHE A 54 4.70 -7.31 -10.73
N ALA A 55 4.22 -7.13 -9.50
CA ALA A 55 4.50 -8.06 -8.41
C ALA A 55 3.99 -9.46 -8.81
N THR A 56 4.92 -10.32 -9.17
CA THR A 56 4.63 -11.68 -9.63
C THR A 56 4.37 -12.53 -8.39
N MET A 57 3.32 -13.34 -8.40
CA MET A 57 3.16 -14.36 -7.37
C MET A 57 4.39 -15.26 -7.35
N GLU A 58 5.14 -15.26 -6.25
CA GLU A 58 6.28 -16.14 -6.05
C GLU A 58 5.83 -17.38 -5.27
N TYR A 59 6.07 -18.56 -5.86
CA TYR A 59 5.74 -19.83 -5.20
C TYR A 59 6.45 -19.96 -3.83
N GLY A 60 5.70 -20.32 -2.80
CA GLY A 60 6.20 -20.47 -1.43
C GLY A 60 6.17 -19.19 -0.59
N LYS A 61 5.83 -18.03 -1.17
CA LYS A 61 5.58 -16.79 -0.41
C LYS A 61 4.08 -16.58 -0.17
N PRO A 62 3.68 -15.88 0.91
CA PRO A 62 2.28 -15.54 1.14
C PRO A 62 1.62 -14.87 -0.08
N ILE A 63 0.41 -15.33 -0.44
CA ILE A 63 -0.36 -14.77 -1.56
C ILE A 63 -1.31 -13.71 -1.02
N LYS A 64 -1.27 -12.48 -1.53
CA LYS A 64 -2.28 -11.47 -1.21
C LYS A 64 -3.60 -11.88 -1.86
N LEU A 65 -4.66 -12.02 -1.06
CA LEU A 65 -6.01 -12.39 -1.52
C LEU A 65 -6.94 -11.20 -1.65
N LEU A 66 -6.87 -10.27 -0.69
CA LEU A 66 -7.68 -9.04 -0.66
C LEU A 66 -6.83 -7.87 -0.14
N PRO A 67 -6.67 -6.76 -0.89
CA PRO A 67 -6.01 -5.56 -0.40
C PRO A 67 -6.92 -4.80 0.56
N MET A 68 -6.32 -3.97 1.41
CA MET A 68 -7.06 -3.02 2.24
C MET A 68 -7.28 -1.71 1.48
N GLY A 69 -8.45 -1.10 1.61
CA GLY A 69 -8.78 0.21 1.01
C GLY A 69 -10.11 0.22 0.26
N THR A 70 -10.36 1.33 -0.45
CA THR A 70 -11.59 1.54 -1.23
C THR A 70 -11.31 1.41 -2.72
N PHE A 71 -12.03 0.52 -3.40
CA PHE A 71 -11.83 0.16 -4.80
C PHE A 71 -13.07 0.47 -5.64
N TYR A 72 -12.86 0.89 -6.89
CA TYR A 72 -13.92 1.37 -7.77
C TYR A 72 -13.94 0.56 -9.08
N ARG A 73 -15.13 0.12 -9.50
CA ARG A 73 -15.38 -0.45 -10.84
C ARG A 73 -16.72 0.04 -11.36
N GLY A 74 -16.69 1.02 -12.26
CA GLY A 74 -17.90 1.71 -12.72
C GLY A 74 -18.64 2.33 -11.54
N LYS A 75 -19.91 1.96 -11.35
CA LYS A 75 -20.75 2.43 -10.22
C LYS A 75 -20.55 1.63 -8.92
N ARG A 76 -19.76 0.55 -8.95
CA ARG A 76 -19.53 -0.30 -7.78
C ARG A 76 -18.38 0.26 -6.97
N VAL A 77 -18.63 0.41 -5.67
CA VAL A 77 -17.62 0.78 -4.66
C VAL A 77 -17.47 -0.41 -3.73
N LEU A 78 -16.23 -0.88 -3.58
CA LEU A 78 -15.88 -1.96 -2.67
C LEU A 78 -14.96 -1.42 -1.59
N ASP A 79 -15.44 -1.38 -0.34
CA ASP A 79 -14.68 -0.88 0.79
C ASP A 79 -14.18 -2.05 1.65
N LEU A 80 -12.87 -2.31 1.54
CA LEU A 80 -12.16 -3.40 2.22
C LEU A 80 -11.44 -2.86 3.44
N THR A 81 -12.20 -2.66 4.51
CA THR A 81 -11.69 -2.21 5.81
C THR A 81 -10.96 -3.32 6.55
N ARG A 82 -10.08 -2.95 7.49
CA ARG A 82 -9.38 -3.89 8.37
C ARG A 82 -10.34 -4.81 9.11
N ASP A 83 -11.44 -4.28 9.64
CA ASP A 83 -12.44 -5.05 10.39
C ASP A 83 -13.12 -6.11 9.51
N ARG A 84 -13.38 -5.78 8.24
CA ARG A 84 -13.99 -6.72 7.30
C ARG A 84 -13.04 -7.88 6.97
N LEU A 85 -11.77 -7.57 6.73
CA LEU A 85 -10.74 -8.57 6.49
C LEU A 85 -10.44 -9.41 7.75
N GLN A 86 -10.49 -8.80 8.93
CA GLN A 86 -10.37 -9.50 10.20
C GLN A 86 -11.56 -10.46 10.43
N ALA A 87 -12.79 -10.03 10.13
CA ALA A 87 -13.96 -10.92 10.21
C ALA A 87 -13.83 -12.14 9.28
N MET A 88 -13.24 -11.95 8.10
CA MET A 88 -12.96 -13.04 7.17
C MET A 88 -11.90 -14.01 7.70
N LEU A 89 -10.82 -13.48 8.29
CA LEU A 89 -9.82 -14.29 8.99
C LEU A 89 -10.46 -15.08 10.15
N ASP A 90 -11.29 -14.45 10.97
CA ASP A 90 -11.96 -15.09 12.10
C ASP A 90 -12.92 -16.21 11.66
N ASN A 91 -13.66 -15.99 10.56
CA ASN A 91 -14.52 -17.01 9.97
C ASN A 91 -13.71 -18.20 9.45
N PHE A 92 -12.61 -17.96 8.74
CA PHE A 92 -11.71 -19.01 8.27
C PHE A 92 -11.14 -19.83 9.43
N LYS A 93 -10.66 -19.16 10.49
CA LYS A 93 -10.13 -19.82 11.71
C LYS A 93 -11.20 -20.60 12.48
N ARG A 94 -12.49 -20.26 12.32
CA ARG A 94 -13.63 -21.02 12.85
C ARG A 94 -13.96 -22.27 12.00
N GLY A 95 -13.27 -22.48 10.88
CA GLY A 95 -13.54 -23.57 9.96
C GLY A 95 -14.76 -23.31 9.07
N LEU A 96 -14.98 -22.04 8.70
CA LEU A 96 -15.93 -21.67 7.65
C LEU A 96 -15.18 -21.32 6.35
N PRO A 97 -15.68 -21.76 5.19
CA PRO A 97 -16.79 -22.70 5.02
C PRO A 97 -16.44 -24.11 5.52
N ARG A 98 -17.44 -25.01 5.63
CA ARG A 98 -17.28 -26.41 6.09
C ARG A 98 -16.54 -27.33 5.11
N TYR A 99 -15.72 -26.76 4.25
CA TYR A 99 -14.90 -27.46 3.26
C TYR A 99 -13.57 -26.71 3.07
N ARG A 100 -12.59 -27.38 2.44
CA ARG A 100 -11.29 -26.75 2.15
C ARG A 100 -11.46 -25.68 1.10
N VAL A 101 -10.98 -24.47 1.39
CA VAL A 101 -11.00 -23.33 0.46
C VAL A 101 -10.03 -23.61 -0.69
N GLY A 102 -10.57 -23.99 -1.84
CA GLY A 102 -9.80 -24.37 -3.01
C GLY A 102 -9.28 -23.19 -3.82
N ILE A 103 -8.19 -23.43 -4.54
CA ILE A 103 -7.63 -22.53 -5.56
C ILE A 103 -7.94 -23.11 -6.94
N ASN A 104 -8.57 -22.36 -7.84
CA ASN A 104 -8.86 -22.76 -9.23
C ASN A 104 -8.10 -21.87 -10.24
N LEU A 105 -8.29 -22.08 -11.54
CA LEU A 105 -7.75 -21.19 -12.59
C LEU A 105 -8.90 -20.33 -13.14
N ASN A 106 -8.75 -19.00 -13.11
CA ASN A 106 -9.70 -18.03 -13.70
C ASN A 106 -11.17 -18.17 -13.25
N HIS A 107 -11.45 -18.64 -12.03
CA HIS A 107 -12.83 -18.88 -11.54
C HIS A 107 -13.63 -19.87 -12.39
N LYS A 108 -12.95 -20.75 -13.14
CA LYS A 108 -13.58 -21.73 -14.02
C LYS A 108 -13.76 -23.05 -13.30
N GLU A 109 -15.01 -23.43 -13.02
CA GLU A 109 -15.34 -24.71 -12.38
C GLU A 109 -14.78 -25.90 -13.19
N GLU A 110 -14.77 -25.81 -14.52
CA GLU A 110 -14.28 -26.86 -15.41
C GLU A 110 -12.76 -27.10 -15.31
N THR A 111 -12.01 -26.12 -14.79
CA THR A 111 -10.57 -26.30 -14.59
C THR A 111 -10.26 -27.16 -13.38
N GLY A 112 -11.25 -27.36 -12.50
CA GLY A 112 -11.07 -28.05 -11.24
C GLY A 112 -10.13 -27.29 -10.29
N LYS A 113 -9.85 -27.93 -9.16
CA LYS A 113 -9.00 -27.37 -8.11
C LYS A 113 -7.51 -27.60 -8.43
N VAL A 114 -6.72 -26.53 -8.39
CA VAL A 114 -5.26 -26.54 -8.56
C VAL A 114 -4.49 -26.24 -7.26
N GLY A 115 -5.19 -26.03 -6.15
CA GLY A 115 -4.56 -25.86 -4.84
C GLY A 115 -5.55 -25.75 -3.69
N ASP A 116 -5.03 -25.62 -2.48
CA ASP A 116 -5.80 -25.42 -1.25
C ASP A 116 -5.16 -24.28 -0.43
N ILE A 117 -6.00 -23.39 0.12
CA ILE A 117 -5.58 -22.42 1.13
C ILE A 117 -5.57 -23.14 2.48
N LEU A 118 -4.40 -23.17 3.12
CA LEU A 118 -4.21 -23.87 4.40
C LEU A 118 -4.25 -22.92 5.59
N ASP A 119 -3.79 -21.68 5.40
CA ASP A 119 -3.86 -20.66 6.44
C ASP A 119 -3.99 -19.24 5.89
N LEU A 120 -4.64 -18.39 6.68
CA LEU A 120 -4.78 -16.95 6.41
C LEU A 120 -4.04 -16.13 7.47
N GLY A 121 -3.58 -14.95 7.04
CA GLY A 121 -3.04 -13.91 7.91
C GLY A 121 -3.43 -12.52 7.44
N LEU A 122 -3.65 -11.61 8.39
CA LEU A 122 -3.90 -10.21 8.12
C LEU A 122 -2.58 -9.43 8.29
N LEU A 123 -2.05 -8.90 7.20
CA LEU A 123 -0.84 -8.09 7.18
C LEU A 123 -1.20 -6.59 7.18
N GLU A 124 -0.20 -5.72 7.05
CA GLU A 124 -0.39 -4.26 7.09
C GLU A 124 -1.34 -3.77 5.98
N ASP A 125 -1.24 -4.36 4.78
CA ASP A 125 -1.88 -3.89 3.55
C ASP A 125 -2.98 -4.82 3.00
N GLY A 126 -3.34 -5.90 3.71
CA GLY A 126 -4.40 -6.79 3.26
C GLY A 126 -4.48 -8.16 3.94
N LEU A 127 -5.39 -8.99 3.43
CA LEU A 127 -5.56 -10.39 3.81
C LEU A 127 -4.76 -11.29 2.86
N TYR A 128 -4.01 -12.22 3.43
CA TYR A 128 -3.09 -13.11 2.73
C TYR A 128 -3.38 -14.57 3.02
N ALA A 129 -3.21 -15.43 2.00
CA ALA A 129 -2.95 -16.85 2.21
C ALA A 129 -1.49 -17.02 2.65
N THR A 130 -1.25 -17.08 3.95
CA THR A 130 0.09 -17.23 4.53
C THR A 130 0.65 -18.64 4.34
N ARG A 131 -0.24 -19.62 4.16
CA ARG A 131 0.10 -20.99 3.77
C ARG A 131 -0.92 -21.53 2.77
N TYR A 132 -0.42 -22.20 1.75
CA TYR A 132 -1.21 -22.84 0.71
C TYR A 132 -0.44 -23.99 0.09
N GLU A 133 -1.13 -24.85 -0.62
CA GLU A 133 -0.55 -25.91 -1.45
C GLU A 133 -1.05 -25.75 -2.88
N LEU A 134 -0.16 -25.88 -3.86
CA LEU A 134 -0.52 -26.01 -5.27
C LEU A 134 -0.22 -27.41 -5.76
N SER A 135 -1.13 -27.97 -6.56
CA SER A 135 -0.87 -29.17 -7.34
C SER A 135 0.19 -28.89 -8.40
N ASP A 136 0.71 -29.95 -9.03
CA ASP A 136 1.69 -29.82 -10.12
C ASP A 136 1.18 -28.88 -11.21
N ARG A 137 -0.10 -28.99 -11.56
CA ARG A 137 -0.77 -28.09 -12.50
C ARG A 137 -0.84 -26.64 -12.01
N GLY A 138 -1.11 -26.43 -10.73
CA GLY A 138 -1.12 -25.08 -10.15
C GLY A 138 0.25 -24.43 -10.20
N ARG A 139 1.32 -25.20 -9.94
CA ARG A 139 2.71 -24.71 -10.06
C ARG A 139 3.07 -24.38 -11.50
N THR A 140 2.79 -25.27 -12.45
CA THR A 140 2.97 -25.00 -13.89
C THR A 140 2.22 -23.74 -14.33
N ALA A 141 0.98 -23.54 -13.85
CA ALA A 141 0.22 -22.36 -14.21
C ALA A 141 0.91 -21.04 -13.78
N VAL A 142 1.47 -21.01 -12.56
CA VAL A 142 2.20 -19.83 -12.04
C VAL A 142 3.54 -19.65 -12.75
N GLU A 143 4.33 -20.73 -12.87
CA GLU A 143 5.72 -20.67 -13.32
C GLU A 143 5.86 -20.55 -14.84
N GLU A 144 4.95 -21.16 -15.60
CA GLU A 144 5.08 -21.31 -17.06
C GLU A 144 3.96 -20.63 -17.84
N GLU A 145 2.74 -20.59 -17.30
CA GLU A 145 1.56 -20.07 -18.04
C GLU A 145 1.18 -18.62 -17.69
N GLY A 146 1.92 -17.97 -16.78
CA GLY A 146 1.73 -16.56 -16.43
C GLY A 146 0.51 -16.29 -15.54
N TYR A 147 0.06 -17.27 -14.75
CA TYR A 147 -0.98 -17.07 -13.73
C TYR A 147 -0.37 -16.49 -12.44
N ASP A 148 0.01 -15.23 -12.51
CA ASP A 148 0.85 -14.55 -11.51
C ASP A 148 0.07 -13.64 -10.54
N ALA A 149 -1.27 -13.64 -10.59
CA ALA A 149 -2.12 -12.94 -9.64
C ALA A 149 -3.17 -13.86 -9.00
N ALA A 150 -3.68 -13.48 -7.84
CA ALA A 150 -4.75 -14.19 -7.15
C ALA A 150 -6.03 -13.35 -7.05
N SER A 151 -7.16 -14.04 -6.98
CA SER A 151 -8.50 -13.48 -6.91
C SER A 151 -9.33 -14.22 -5.87
N ALA A 152 -9.75 -13.54 -4.81
CA ALA A 152 -10.54 -14.17 -3.76
C ALA A 152 -12.01 -14.34 -4.18
N GLU A 153 -12.59 -15.50 -3.88
CA GLU A 153 -14.03 -15.73 -3.99
C GLU A 153 -14.65 -15.56 -2.60
N VAL A 154 -15.54 -14.56 -2.47
CA VAL A 154 -16.09 -14.15 -1.18
C VAL A 154 -17.61 -14.12 -1.23
N VAL A 155 -18.24 -14.70 -0.21
CA VAL A 155 -19.66 -14.51 0.09
C VAL A 155 -19.78 -13.44 1.17
N TRP A 156 -20.41 -12.31 0.83
CA TRP A 156 -20.51 -11.15 1.73
C TRP A 156 -21.65 -10.18 1.39
N SER A 157 -22.04 -9.36 2.36
CA SER A 157 -23.12 -8.39 2.22
C SER A 157 -22.87 -7.33 1.14
N LEU A 158 -21.60 -7.07 0.80
CA LEU A 158 -21.22 -6.14 -0.28
C LEU A 158 -21.66 -6.59 -1.68
N ASN A 159 -21.96 -7.88 -1.88
CA ASN A 159 -22.57 -8.40 -3.10
C ASN A 159 -24.02 -8.88 -2.89
N GLY A 160 -24.65 -8.51 -1.76
CA GLY A 160 -26.02 -8.87 -1.44
C GLY A 160 -26.21 -10.32 -0.96
N SER A 161 -25.15 -11.00 -0.51
CA SER A 161 -25.22 -12.40 -0.05
C SER A 161 -24.66 -12.58 1.37
N THR A 162 -25.02 -13.68 2.03
CA THR A 162 -24.41 -14.16 3.27
C THR A 162 -24.18 -15.67 3.17
N TYR A 163 -23.22 -16.19 3.91
CA TYR A 163 -22.96 -17.63 3.96
C TYR A 163 -23.77 -18.26 5.07
N GLN A 164 -24.66 -19.19 4.74
CA GLN A 164 -25.38 -20.00 5.73
C GLN A 164 -24.55 -21.24 6.08
N ASP A 165 -24.15 -21.37 7.34
CA ASP A 165 -23.46 -22.57 7.83
C ASP A 165 -24.42 -23.78 7.78
N PRO A 166 -24.12 -24.83 6.99
CA PRO A 166 -25.04 -25.95 6.80
C PRO A 166 -25.27 -26.78 8.07
N GLU A 167 -24.38 -26.69 9.06
CA GLU A 167 -24.52 -27.43 10.32
C GLU A 167 -25.42 -26.70 11.32
N THR A 168 -25.36 -25.37 11.36
CA THR A 168 -26.03 -24.57 12.39
C THR A 168 -27.20 -23.74 11.87
N GLY A 169 -27.32 -23.60 10.55
CA GLY A 169 -28.29 -22.71 9.89
C GLY A 169 -28.01 -21.22 10.08
N LYS A 170 -26.95 -20.85 10.81
CA LYS A 170 -26.59 -19.46 11.10
C LYS A 170 -25.92 -18.81 9.89
N GLU A 171 -26.28 -17.56 9.63
CA GLU A 171 -25.65 -16.75 8.59
C GLU A 171 -24.38 -16.05 9.09
N TYR A 172 -23.40 -15.96 8.20
CA TYR A 172 -22.12 -15.29 8.39
C TYR A 172 -21.83 -14.36 7.21
N ASP A 173 -21.37 -13.15 7.50
CA ASP A 173 -20.85 -12.22 6.50
C ASP A 173 -19.33 -12.38 6.36
N ASN A 174 -18.75 -11.98 5.23
CA ASN A 174 -17.32 -12.00 4.93
C ASN A 174 -16.71 -13.40 5.03
N VAL A 175 -17.20 -14.35 4.25
CA VAL A 175 -16.68 -15.73 4.21
C VAL A 175 -15.91 -15.96 2.91
N LEU A 176 -14.63 -16.31 3.04
CA LEU A 176 -13.79 -16.73 1.92
C LEU A 176 -14.18 -18.15 1.50
N VAL A 177 -14.73 -18.31 0.31
CA VAL A 177 -15.23 -19.61 -0.19
C VAL A 177 -14.33 -20.27 -1.23
N GLY A 178 -13.40 -19.52 -1.80
CA GLY A 178 -12.44 -20.00 -2.79
C GLY A 178 -11.42 -18.92 -3.16
N ALA A 179 -10.51 -19.26 -4.07
CA ALA A 179 -9.66 -18.32 -4.76
C ALA A 179 -9.36 -18.82 -6.19
N ALA A 180 -8.97 -17.92 -7.07
CA ALA A 180 -8.48 -18.24 -8.40
C ALA A 180 -7.08 -17.68 -8.61
N LEU A 181 -6.23 -18.42 -9.32
CA LEU A 181 -5.08 -17.83 -9.99
C LEU A 181 -5.56 -17.20 -11.31
N THR A 182 -5.07 -16.01 -11.64
CA THR A 182 -5.50 -15.25 -12.81
C THR A 182 -4.29 -14.58 -13.48
N PRO A 183 -4.18 -14.58 -14.81
CA PRO A 183 -3.12 -13.89 -15.54
C PRO A 183 -3.44 -12.41 -15.80
N ARG A 184 -4.68 -11.96 -15.54
CA ARG A 184 -5.18 -10.62 -15.87
C ARG A 184 -6.03 -10.01 -14.74
N PRO A 185 -5.42 -9.64 -13.61
CA PRO A 185 -6.15 -8.98 -12.53
C PRO A 185 -6.67 -7.60 -12.95
N PHE A 186 -7.96 -7.30 -12.72
CA PHE A 186 -8.55 -6.00 -13.12
C PHE A 186 -7.87 -4.79 -12.48
N PHE A 187 -7.41 -4.91 -11.22
CA PHE A 187 -6.70 -3.84 -10.52
C PHE A 187 -5.18 -3.89 -10.72
N GLY A 188 -4.71 -4.66 -11.70
CA GLY A 188 -3.29 -4.86 -11.97
C GLY A 188 -2.62 -5.78 -10.95
N HIS A 189 -1.45 -6.27 -11.31
CA HIS A 189 -0.68 -7.26 -10.55
C HIS A 189 -0.04 -6.74 -9.26
N LYS A 190 0.04 -5.41 -9.07
CA LYS A 190 0.42 -4.83 -7.76
C LYS A 190 -0.69 -5.00 -6.72
N HIS A 191 -1.90 -5.29 -7.17
CA HIS A 191 -3.07 -5.60 -6.35
C HIS A 191 -3.57 -7.02 -6.66
N VAL A 192 -4.71 -7.40 -6.09
CA VAL A 192 -5.37 -8.68 -6.38
C VAL A 192 -6.43 -8.48 -7.46
N ALA A 193 -6.82 -9.54 -8.15
CA ALA A 193 -8.03 -9.47 -8.95
C ALA A 193 -9.24 -9.44 -8.00
N LEU A 194 -9.80 -8.27 -7.76
CA LEU A 194 -11.13 -8.17 -7.14
C LEU A 194 -12.23 -8.31 -8.21
N PHE A 195 -11.83 -8.20 -9.47
CA PHE A 195 -12.65 -8.28 -10.67
C PHE A 195 -11.81 -8.90 -11.80
N SER A 196 -12.47 -9.52 -12.78
CA SER A 196 -11.82 -9.89 -14.05
C SER A 196 -11.63 -8.65 -14.92
N ALA A 197 -10.46 -8.51 -15.56
CA ALA A 197 -10.15 -7.48 -16.56
C ALA A 197 -11.07 -7.57 -17.79
N ASP A 198 -11.56 -8.77 -18.10
CA ASP A 198 -12.45 -9.03 -19.24
C ASP A 198 -13.90 -8.61 -18.92
N ALA A 199 -14.07 -7.44 -18.28
CA ALA A 199 -15.34 -6.84 -17.93
C ALA A 199 -16.31 -6.63 -19.11
N ASP A 200 -15.76 -6.63 -20.33
CA ASP A 200 -16.46 -6.44 -21.61
C ASP A 200 -16.40 -7.68 -22.52
N ALA A 201 -15.82 -8.80 -22.06
CA ALA A 201 -16.46 -10.05 -22.45
C ALA A 201 -17.77 -9.98 -21.69
N GLU A 202 -18.81 -9.50 -22.39
CA GLU A 202 -20.18 -9.83 -22.05
C GLU A 202 -20.10 -11.19 -21.39
N VAL A 203 -20.61 -11.27 -20.16
CA VAL A 203 -21.25 -12.49 -19.77
C VAL A 203 -22.23 -12.76 -20.91
N TYR A 204 -21.74 -13.46 -21.92
CA TYR A 204 -22.48 -14.26 -22.87
C TYR A 204 -22.90 -15.45 -22.00
N ASP A 205 -23.69 -15.14 -20.96
CA ASP A 205 -24.65 -15.99 -20.30
C ASP A 205 -25.58 -16.40 -21.42
N GLY A 206 -25.12 -17.42 -22.17
CA GLY A 206 -25.57 -17.82 -23.50
C GLY A 206 -26.64 -16.91 -24.03
N GLY A 207 -26.26 -15.66 -24.35
CA GLY A 207 -27.21 -14.57 -24.53
C GLY A 207 -28.24 -15.13 -25.47
N ASP A 208 -29.47 -15.28 -24.95
CA ASP A 208 -30.61 -15.76 -25.69
C ASP A 208 -30.43 -15.25 -27.10
N VAL A 209 -30.22 -16.16 -28.06
CA VAL A 209 -29.91 -15.80 -29.45
C VAL A 209 -31.14 -15.05 -29.93
N GLU A 210 -31.19 -13.74 -29.65
CA GLU A 210 -32.41 -13.04 -29.21
C GLU A 210 -33.61 -13.70 -29.84
N GLU A 211 -34.20 -14.68 -29.12
CA GLU A 211 -35.00 -15.78 -29.70
C GLU A 211 -35.82 -15.22 -30.84
N PHE A 212 -35.36 -15.40 -32.10
CA PHE A 212 -35.71 -14.54 -33.25
C PHE A 212 -37.09 -13.94 -33.04
N LYS A 213 -37.19 -12.75 -32.43
CA LYS A 213 -38.50 -12.27 -31.97
C LYS A 213 -39.33 -12.03 -33.21
N GLY A 214 -40.30 -12.92 -33.45
CA GLY A 214 -41.14 -12.93 -34.65
C GLY A 214 -40.68 -13.85 -35.79
N GLY A 215 -39.48 -14.46 -35.74
CA GLY A 215 -39.02 -15.40 -36.77
C GLY A 215 -38.37 -14.77 -38.01
N TYR A 216 -37.92 -13.51 -37.90
CA TYR A 216 -37.35 -12.71 -38.99
C TYR A 216 -35.89 -12.32 -38.73
N LEU A 217 -35.08 -12.19 -39.79
CA LEU A 217 -33.68 -11.76 -39.65
C LEU A 217 -33.52 -10.27 -39.38
N VAL A 218 -34.50 -9.47 -39.81
CA VAL A 218 -34.48 -8.02 -39.74
C VAL A 218 -35.84 -7.57 -39.23
N VAL A 219 -35.81 -6.77 -38.16
CA VAL A 219 -36.95 -5.97 -37.71
C VAL A 219 -36.49 -4.52 -37.74
N GLU A 220 -37.21 -3.68 -38.49
CA GLU A 220 -36.95 -2.25 -38.58
C GLU A 220 -37.52 -1.51 -37.36
N GLU A 221 -37.12 -0.25 -37.16
CA GLU A 221 -37.55 0.55 -36.01
C GLU A 221 -39.07 0.79 -35.97
N ASP A 222 -39.73 0.76 -37.13
CA ASP A 222 -41.19 0.87 -37.26
C ASP A 222 -41.94 -0.45 -37.00
N GLY A 223 -41.21 -1.51 -36.65
CA GLY A 223 -41.74 -2.85 -36.45
C GLY A 223 -41.94 -3.65 -37.73
N THR A 224 -41.52 -3.15 -38.89
CA THR A 224 -41.59 -3.91 -40.14
C THR A 224 -40.64 -5.09 -40.10
N GLU A 225 -41.18 -6.27 -40.33
CA GLU A 225 -40.46 -7.53 -40.31
C GLU A 225 -40.03 -7.95 -41.73
N HIS A 226 -38.76 -8.26 -41.91
CA HIS A 226 -38.20 -8.68 -43.18
C HIS A 226 -37.43 -9.99 -43.06
N LEU A 227 -37.48 -10.79 -44.14
CA LEU A 227 -36.72 -12.03 -44.29
C LEU A 227 -37.09 -13.09 -43.23
N PRO A 228 -38.29 -13.68 -43.31
CA PRO A 228 -38.68 -14.76 -42.42
C PRO A 228 -37.73 -15.95 -42.59
N VAL A 229 -37.40 -16.60 -41.48
CA VAL A 229 -36.51 -17.78 -41.42
C VAL A 229 -37.03 -18.89 -40.52
N ILE A 230 -38.04 -18.61 -39.69
CA ILE A 230 -38.72 -19.59 -38.83
C ILE A 230 -40.08 -19.93 -39.45
N GLY A 231 -40.43 -21.21 -39.50
CA GLY A 231 -41.73 -21.69 -39.98
C GLY A 231 -42.82 -21.60 -38.92
N ASP A 232 -44.06 -21.96 -39.30
CA ASP A 232 -45.22 -21.96 -38.41
C ASP A 232 -45.06 -22.91 -37.19
N ASP A 233 -44.08 -23.84 -37.25
CA ASP A 233 -43.75 -24.78 -36.19
C ASP A 233 -42.73 -24.24 -35.17
N GLY A 234 -42.31 -22.97 -35.31
CA GLY A 234 -41.32 -22.33 -34.45
C GLY A 234 -39.88 -22.80 -34.71
N LYS A 235 -39.63 -23.58 -35.78
CA LYS A 235 -38.29 -24.07 -36.12
C LYS A 235 -37.75 -23.37 -37.38
N PRO A 236 -36.42 -23.29 -37.53
CA PRO A 236 -35.82 -22.80 -38.76
C PRO A 236 -36.30 -23.59 -40.00
N ASP A 237 -36.97 -22.92 -40.94
CA ASP A 237 -37.42 -23.50 -42.20
C ASP A 237 -36.35 -23.24 -43.27
N ARG A 238 -35.70 -24.30 -43.75
CA ARG A 238 -34.66 -24.23 -44.80
C ARG A 238 -35.14 -23.55 -46.09
N ARG A 239 -36.43 -23.65 -46.43
CA ARG A 239 -37.03 -22.99 -47.59
C ARG A 239 -37.11 -21.48 -47.37
N LEU A 240 -37.51 -21.04 -46.18
CA LEU A 240 -37.55 -19.63 -45.79
C LEU A 240 -36.13 -19.05 -45.71
N MET A 241 -35.20 -19.78 -45.11
CA MET A 241 -33.78 -19.44 -45.11
C MET A 241 -33.20 -19.30 -46.52
N GLY A 242 -33.55 -20.20 -47.45
CA GLY A 242 -33.13 -20.12 -48.84
C GLY A 242 -33.72 -18.91 -49.58
N ALA A 243 -34.99 -18.57 -49.30
CA ALA A 243 -35.64 -17.38 -49.83
C ALA A 243 -35.01 -16.09 -49.28
N ALA A 244 -34.72 -16.04 -47.97
CA ALA A 244 -34.01 -14.95 -47.33
C ALA A 244 -32.61 -14.76 -47.92
N TRP A 245 -31.89 -15.87 -48.13
CA TRP A 245 -30.57 -15.86 -48.76
C TRP A 245 -30.60 -15.28 -50.17
N ALA A 246 -31.56 -15.72 -50.99
CA ALA A 246 -31.77 -15.21 -52.34
C ALA A 246 -32.14 -13.71 -52.32
N ALA A 247 -33.05 -13.28 -51.45
CA ALA A 247 -33.44 -11.88 -51.29
C ALA A 247 -32.26 -10.97 -50.90
N LEU A 248 -31.31 -11.48 -50.11
CA LEU A 248 -30.09 -10.76 -49.71
C LEU A 248 -29.06 -10.65 -50.84
N HIS A 249 -28.97 -11.61 -51.76
CA HIS A 249 -27.92 -11.63 -52.79
C HIS A 249 -28.40 -11.20 -54.18
N GLY A 250 -29.45 -11.83 -54.72
CA GLY A 250 -29.91 -11.64 -56.10
C GLY A 250 -31.39 -11.27 -56.26
N GLY A 251 -32.13 -11.21 -55.16
CA GLY A 251 -33.58 -11.08 -55.15
C GLY A 251 -34.29 -12.45 -55.19
N TYR A 252 -35.48 -12.52 -54.58
CA TYR A 252 -36.36 -13.69 -54.60
C TYR A 252 -37.77 -13.27 -55.02
N ARG A 253 -38.25 -13.79 -56.16
CA ARG A 253 -39.58 -13.46 -56.72
C ARG A 253 -39.85 -11.94 -56.84
N GLY A 254 -38.82 -11.18 -57.24
CA GLY A 254 -38.92 -9.71 -57.36
C GLY A 254 -38.64 -8.93 -56.07
N ASN A 255 -38.50 -9.60 -54.93
CA ASN A 255 -38.15 -8.96 -53.66
C ASN A 255 -36.64 -9.03 -53.41
N LYS A 256 -35.97 -7.88 -53.30
CA LYS A 256 -34.57 -7.77 -52.92
C LYS A 256 -34.48 -6.92 -51.65
N TYR A 257 -33.72 -7.38 -50.67
CA TYR A 257 -33.49 -6.61 -49.46
C TYR A 257 -32.18 -5.82 -49.57
N GLU A 258 -32.31 -4.49 -49.55
CA GLU A 258 -31.18 -3.53 -49.63
C GLU A 258 -31.12 -2.61 -48.40
N GLY A 259 -31.85 -2.93 -47.34
CA GLY A 259 -31.87 -2.13 -46.11
C GLY A 259 -30.51 -2.10 -45.40
N PRO A 260 -30.30 -1.14 -44.48
CA PRO A 260 -29.01 -0.91 -43.81
C PRO A 260 -28.51 -2.13 -43.02
N LYS A 261 -29.42 -2.99 -42.54
CA LYS A 261 -29.11 -4.21 -41.78
C LYS A 261 -28.73 -5.43 -42.66
N LYS A 262 -28.49 -5.26 -43.96
CA LYS A 262 -28.21 -6.37 -44.90
C LYS A 262 -27.03 -7.26 -44.48
N GLN A 263 -25.90 -6.67 -44.10
CA GLN A 263 -24.71 -7.44 -43.69
C GLN A 263 -24.92 -8.19 -42.37
N GLU A 264 -25.69 -7.59 -41.45
CA GLU A 264 -26.09 -8.26 -40.21
C GLU A 264 -27.01 -9.45 -40.48
N ALA A 265 -28.00 -9.29 -41.37
CA ALA A 265 -28.91 -10.36 -41.78
C ALA A 265 -28.15 -11.52 -42.45
N ILE A 266 -27.15 -11.25 -43.29
CA ILE A 266 -26.29 -12.27 -43.88
C ILE A 266 -25.53 -13.03 -42.79
N ARG A 267 -24.93 -12.33 -41.81
CA ARG A 267 -24.22 -12.97 -40.68
C ARG A 267 -25.15 -13.86 -39.86
N LYS A 268 -26.34 -13.37 -39.49
CA LYS A 268 -27.36 -14.14 -38.74
C LYS A 268 -27.82 -15.38 -39.52
N LEU A 269 -28.05 -15.24 -40.83
CA LEU A 269 -28.47 -16.34 -41.70
C LEU A 269 -27.37 -17.40 -41.85
N LYS A 270 -26.09 -17.00 -42.00
CA LYS A 270 -24.95 -17.93 -42.02
C LYS A 270 -24.83 -18.71 -40.72
N ALA A 271 -25.03 -18.05 -39.57
CA ALA A 271 -25.03 -18.72 -38.27
C ALA A 271 -26.16 -19.77 -38.17
N LEU A 272 -27.36 -19.48 -38.70
CA LEU A 272 -28.47 -20.44 -38.78
C LEU A 272 -28.12 -21.65 -39.67
N TYR A 273 -27.55 -21.42 -40.85
CA TYR A 273 -27.08 -22.50 -41.74
C TYR A 273 -26.05 -23.40 -41.05
N LYS A 274 -25.05 -22.80 -40.37
CA LYS A 274 -24.03 -23.51 -39.59
C LYS A 274 -24.65 -24.35 -38.47
N ARG A 275 -25.60 -23.80 -37.71
CA ARG A 275 -26.32 -24.52 -36.63
C ARG A 275 -27.08 -25.73 -37.16
N LEU A 276 -27.59 -25.67 -38.39
CA LEU A 276 -28.31 -26.75 -39.06
C LEU A 276 -27.39 -27.73 -39.83
N GLY A 277 -26.07 -27.55 -39.76
CA GLY A 277 -25.10 -28.35 -40.51
C GLY A 277 -25.31 -28.28 -42.04
N ALA A 278 -25.79 -27.14 -42.55
CA ALA A 278 -26.08 -26.94 -43.96
C ALA A 278 -25.25 -25.79 -44.53
N THR A 279 -24.85 -25.91 -45.80
CA THR A 279 -24.16 -24.84 -46.53
C THR A 279 -25.19 -23.91 -47.18
N PRO A 280 -25.03 -22.58 -47.10
CA PRO A 280 -25.88 -21.64 -47.83
C PRO A 280 -25.92 -21.92 -49.35
N PRO A 281 -27.07 -21.72 -50.02
CA PRO A 281 -27.20 -21.92 -51.46
C PRO A 281 -26.26 -21.01 -52.25
N GLY A 282 -25.48 -21.56 -53.19
CA GLY A 282 -24.56 -20.77 -54.01
C GLY A 282 -23.18 -20.50 -53.41
N GLU A 283 -22.91 -20.94 -52.17
CA GLU A 283 -21.54 -21.06 -51.64
C GLU A 283 -20.87 -22.40 -52.05
N GLY A 284 -21.41 -23.09 -53.07
CA GLY A 284 -20.74 -24.23 -53.68
C GLY A 284 -19.42 -23.78 -54.32
N GLU A 285 -18.35 -24.54 -54.06
CA GLU A 285 -16.93 -24.31 -54.38
C GLU A 285 -16.65 -23.52 -55.69
N SER A 286 -16.92 -22.22 -55.69
CA SER A 286 -16.62 -21.33 -56.80
C SER A 286 -15.18 -20.84 -56.68
N SER A 287 -14.60 -20.54 -57.84
CA SER A 287 -13.24 -20.06 -58.13
C SER A 287 -12.80 -18.78 -57.38
N ASP A 288 -13.61 -18.25 -56.48
CA ASP A 288 -13.27 -17.08 -55.64
C ASP A 288 -12.37 -17.46 -54.45
N LYS A 289 -12.27 -18.75 -54.11
CA LYS A 289 -11.34 -19.23 -53.07
C LYS A 289 -9.88 -18.98 -53.42
N GLU A 290 -9.51 -19.00 -54.70
CA GLU A 290 -8.12 -18.89 -55.12
C GLU A 290 -7.62 -17.43 -55.05
N ALA A 291 -8.47 -16.47 -55.41
CA ALA A 291 -8.18 -15.04 -55.25
C ALA A 291 -8.18 -14.62 -53.77
N ALA A 292 -9.12 -15.15 -52.97
CA ALA A 292 -9.15 -14.90 -51.53
C ALA A 292 -7.92 -15.48 -50.82
N MET A 293 -7.48 -16.70 -51.19
CA MET A 293 -6.24 -17.28 -50.63
C MET A 293 -5.01 -16.45 -50.98
N ALA A 294 -4.91 -15.88 -52.19
CA ALA A 294 -3.77 -15.05 -52.56
C ALA A 294 -3.68 -13.75 -51.73
N GLU A 295 -4.81 -13.09 -51.47
CA GLU A 295 -4.87 -11.91 -50.61
C GLU A 295 -4.54 -12.26 -49.15
N ASP A 296 -5.03 -13.40 -48.66
CA ASP A 296 -4.74 -13.88 -47.31
C ASP A 296 -3.26 -14.24 -47.12
N VAL A 297 -2.60 -14.81 -48.14
CA VAL A 297 -1.16 -15.08 -48.11
C VAL A 297 -0.36 -13.78 -48.03
N GLN A 298 -0.70 -12.76 -48.82
CA GLN A 298 -0.03 -11.45 -48.75
C GLN A 298 -0.20 -10.79 -47.38
N LYS A 299 -1.41 -10.83 -46.81
CA LYS A 299 -1.67 -10.32 -45.45
C LYS A 299 -0.89 -11.10 -44.39
N ALA A 300 -0.75 -12.42 -44.54
CA ALA A 300 0.03 -13.25 -43.63
C ALA A 300 1.52 -12.91 -43.69
N GLU A 301 2.08 -12.66 -44.88
CA GLU A 301 3.46 -12.23 -45.06
C GLU A 301 3.72 -10.84 -44.46
N GLU A 302 2.83 -9.88 -44.68
CA GLU A 302 2.91 -8.54 -44.05
C GLU A 302 2.84 -8.64 -42.52
N PHE A 303 1.98 -9.51 -42.00
CA PHE A 303 1.87 -9.73 -40.57
C PHE A 303 3.13 -10.38 -39.99
N ALA A 304 3.70 -11.37 -40.68
CA ALA A 304 4.96 -12.00 -40.28
C ALA A 304 6.12 -11.00 -40.25
N ALA A 305 6.20 -10.09 -41.22
CA ALA A 305 7.22 -9.03 -41.25
C ALA A 305 7.05 -8.06 -40.06
N LYS A 306 5.81 -7.65 -39.75
CA LYS A 306 5.51 -6.80 -38.59
C LYS A 306 5.83 -7.51 -37.26
N LEU A 307 5.62 -8.81 -37.19
CA LEU A 307 5.95 -9.60 -36.00
C LEU A 307 7.47 -9.60 -35.76
N GLN A 308 8.26 -9.83 -36.81
CA GLN A 308 9.73 -9.77 -36.73
C GLN A 308 10.24 -8.38 -36.30
N GLU A 309 9.64 -7.30 -36.81
CA GLU A 309 9.97 -5.93 -36.38
C GLU A 309 9.69 -5.72 -34.88
N LYS A 310 8.56 -6.25 -34.40
CA LYS A 310 8.17 -6.15 -32.99
C LYS A 310 9.06 -6.98 -32.08
N ASP A 311 9.47 -8.17 -32.52
CA ASP A 311 10.42 -9.01 -31.77
C ASP A 311 11.76 -8.29 -31.60
N ALA A 312 12.27 -7.65 -32.66
CA ALA A 312 13.50 -6.85 -32.58
C ALA A 312 13.36 -5.62 -31.65
N GLU A 313 12.17 -4.98 -31.63
CA GLU A 313 11.88 -3.88 -30.71
C GLU A 313 11.85 -4.36 -29.25
N ILE A 314 11.27 -5.53 -28.98
CA ILE A 314 11.24 -6.16 -27.65
C ILE A 314 12.66 -6.49 -27.17
N GLU A 315 13.50 -7.08 -28.03
CA GLU A 315 14.90 -7.36 -27.69
C GLU A 315 15.66 -6.08 -27.33
N ARG A 316 15.47 -5.01 -28.12
CA ARG A 316 16.09 -3.70 -27.86
C ARG A 316 15.65 -3.13 -26.50
N LEU A 317 14.36 -3.14 -26.22
CA LEU A 317 13.81 -2.62 -24.96
C LEU A 317 14.25 -3.47 -23.76
N THR A 318 14.38 -4.79 -23.94
CA THR A 318 14.87 -5.70 -22.90
C THR A 318 16.33 -5.40 -22.56
N ALA A 319 17.18 -5.17 -23.57
CA ALA A 319 18.58 -4.77 -23.35
C ALA A 319 18.69 -3.39 -22.66
N GLU A 320 17.84 -2.43 -23.05
CA GLU A 320 17.78 -1.10 -22.43
C GLU A 320 17.36 -1.18 -20.95
N ALA A 321 16.37 -2.00 -20.64
CA ALA A 321 15.91 -2.25 -19.27
C ALA A 321 17.01 -2.91 -18.41
N ALA A 322 17.73 -3.89 -18.94
CA ALA A 322 18.86 -4.52 -18.23
C ALA A 322 19.97 -3.51 -17.91
N ALA A 323 20.35 -2.66 -18.88
CA ALA A 323 21.34 -1.62 -18.66
C ALA A 323 20.88 -0.54 -17.66
N ALA A 324 19.58 -0.24 -17.60
CA ALA A 324 19.02 0.65 -16.60
C ALA A 324 19.04 0.03 -15.19
N ALA A 325 18.74 -1.26 -15.08
CA ALA A 325 18.81 -1.99 -13.81
C ALA A 325 20.23 -2.00 -13.23
N GLU A 326 21.25 -2.24 -14.05
CA GLU A 326 22.65 -2.18 -13.62
C GLU A 326 23.03 -0.78 -13.10
N LYS A 327 22.60 0.28 -13.79
CA LYS A 327 22.82 1.67 -13.35
C LYS A 327 22.13 1.96 -12.01
N LEU A 328 20.92 1.42 -11.81
CA LEU A 328 20.17 1.59 -10.57
C LEU A 328 20.89 0.91 -9.39
N THR A 329 21.37 -0.32 -9.58
CA THR A 329 22.17 -1.04 -8.58
C THR A 329 23.43 -0.26 -8.21
N ALA A 330 24.19 0.20 -9.20
CA ALA A 330 25.40 1.00 -8.96
C ALA A 330 25.11 2.34 -8.27
N ALA A 331 23.96 2.96 -8.55
CA ALA A 331 23.53 4.19 -7.87
C ALA A 331 23.12 3.91 -6.41
N SER A 332 22.42 2.80 -6.15
CA SER A 332 22.04 2.38 -4.81
C SER A 332 23.27 2.11 -3.93
N GLU A 333 24.28 1.41 -4.46
CA GLU A 333 25.54 1.18 -3.74
C GLU A 333 26.23 2.50 -3.39
N LYS A 334 26.33 3.44 -4.34
CA LYS A 334 26.91 4.77 -4.07
C LYS A 334 26.13 5.53 -3.00
N LEU A 335 24.80 5.43 -3.00
CA LEU A 335 23.96 6.09 -1.99
C LEU A 335 24.26 5.55 -0.58
N THR A 336 24.40 4.23 -0.42
CA THR A 336 24.74 3.64 0.89
C THR A 336 26.10 4.13 1.43
N VAL A 337 27.09 4.31 0.55
CA VAL A 337 28.40 4.86 0.93
C VAL A 337 28.26 6.31 1.39
N VAL A 338 27.55 7.14 0.63
CA VAL A 338 27.33 8.56 0.97
C VAL A 338 26.54 8.72 2.29
N GLU A 339 25.55 7.85 2.53
CA GLU A 339 24.79 7.85 3.78
C GLU A 339 25.67 7.45 4.98
N ALA A 340 26.54 6.45 4.81
CA ALA A 340 27.49 6.04 5.85
C ALA A 340 28.52 7.15 6.15
N GLU A 341 29.06 7.81 5.13
CA GLU A 341 29.97 8.96 5.29
C GLU A 341 29.30 10.11 6.05
N ARG A 342 28.06 10.46 5.67
CA ARG A 342 27.29 11.50 6.35
C ARG A 342 26.94 11.13 7.80
N ALA A 343 26.66 9.86 8.07
CA ALA A 343 26.42 9.38 9.43
C ALA A 343 27.71 9.45 10.28
N ALA A 344 28.86 9.09 9.71
CA ALA A 344 30.16 9.20 10.37
C ALA A 344 30.53 10.66 10.67
N GLU A 345 30.28 11.57 9.72
CA GLU A 345 30.51 13.02 9.91
C GLU A 345 29.63 13.58 11.03
N LYS A 346 28.32 13.27 11.02
CA LYS A 346 27.39 13.68 12.09
C LYS A 346 27.83 13.14 13.45
N ARG A 347 28.23 11.87 13.52
CA ARG A 347 28.70 11.25 14.77
C ARG A 347 29.97 11.92 15.27
N SER A 348 30.93 12.23 14.39
CA SER A 348 32.16 12.95 14.74
C SER A 348 31.86 14.34 15.31
N LYS A 349 30.97 15.10 14.65
CA LYS A 349 30.54 16.40 15.17
C LYS A 349 29.86 16.27 16.55
N ARG A 350 29.00 15.26 16.72
CA ARG A 350 28.32 15.00 18.00
C ARG A 350 29.29 14.63 19.12
N VAL A 351 30.34 13.87 18.82
CA VAL A 351 31.44 13.57 19.77
C VAL A 351 32.07 14.86 20.28
N GLU A 352 32.42 15.78 19.38
CA GLU A 352 33.05 17.05 19.77
C GLU A 352 32.11 17.96 20.58
N GLU A 353 30.81 17.99 20.23
CA GLU A 353 29.80 18.69 21.04
C GLU A 353 29.69 18.13 22.46
N LEU A 354 29.65 16.80 22.60
CA LEU A 354 29.56 16.14 23.92
C LEU A 354 30.84 16.31 24.74
N LYS A 355 32.01 16.37 24.11
CA LYS A 355 33.27 16.70 24.81
C LYS A 355 33.22 18.12 25.36
N ALA A 356 32.77 19.08 24.55
CA ALA A 356 32.62 20.46 24.99
C ALA A 356 31.60 20.59 26.12
N GLU A 357 30.48 19.85 26.04
CA GLU A 357 29.47 19.77 27.09
C GLU A 357 30.03 19.20 28.40
N ALA A 358 30.79 18.10 28.34
CA ALA A 358 31.42 17.49 29.52
C ALA A 358 32.41 18.44 30.22
N LEU A 359 33.20 19.19 29.43
CA LEU A 359 34.17 20.17 29.94
C LEU A 359 33.50 21.43 30.51
N ALA A 360 32.23 21.68 30.18
CA ALA A 360 31.48 22.84 30.68
C ALA A 360 30.96 22.65 32.12
N TYR A 361 30.95 21.42 32.64
CA TYR A 361 30.61 21.17 34.04
C TYR A 361 31.79 21.56 34.94
N GLU A 362 31.63 22.63 35.72
CA GLU A 362 32.71 23.22 36.52
C GLU A 362 32.95 22.51 37.85
N SER A 363 31.91 21.90 38.43
CA SER A 363 31.89 21.41 39.80
C SER A 363 31.93 19.88 39.90
N ILE A 364 31.66 19.17 38.81
CA ILE A 364 31.77 17.71 38.74
C ILE A 364 32.91 17.33 37.79
N SER A 365 33.89 16.59 38.31
CA SER A 365 34.96 16.04 37.47
C SER A 365 34.42 14.81 36.73
N LEU A 366 34.16 14.97 35.43
CA LEU A 366 33.76 13.88 34.55
C LEU A 366 34.96 13.34 33.79
N ASP A 367 35.02 12.01 33.67
CA ASP A 367 35.82 11.37 32.64
C ASP A 367 35.13 11.63 31.28
N THR A 368 35.69 12.57 30.51
CA THR A 368 35.12 13.05 29.25
C THR A 368 34.87 11.92 28.25
N ASP A 369 35.82 10.99 28.11
CA ASP A 369 35.71 9.90 27.14
C ASP A 369 34.60 8.91 27.55
N ARG A 370 34.50 8.60 28.85
CA ARG A 370 33.43 7.76 29.38
C ARG A 370 32.06 8.43 29.26
N TYR A 371 31.96 9.74 29.52
CA TYR A 371 30.73 10.52 29.35
C TYR A 371 30.25 10.46 27.90
N VAL A 372 31.12 10.82 26.95
CA VAL A 372 30.82 10.81 25.51
C VAL A 372 30.36 9.43 25.05
N ALA A 373 31.11 8.38 25.40
CA ALA A 373 30.75 7.01 25.00
C ALA A 373 29.38 6.57 25.56
N SER A 374 29.08 6.93 26.82
CA SER A 374 27.83 6.57 27.48
C SER A 374 26.64 7.32 26.89
N ILE A 375 26.78 8.64 26.70
CA ILE A 375 25.70 9.47 26.13
C ILE A 375 25.45 9.08 24.67
N LEU A 376 26.48 8.84 23.85
CA LEU A 376 26.27 8.39 22.47
C LEU A 376 25.56 7.03 22.39
N SER A 377 25.96 6.06 23.23
CA SER A 377 25.26 4.77 23.27
C SER A 377 23.81 4.91 23.75
N LEU A 378 23.53 5.90 24.60
CA LEU A 378 22.19 6.14 25.11
C LEU A 378 21.34 6.89 24.08
N GLU A 379 21.88 7.90 23.39
CA GLU A 379 21.22 8.62 22.29
C GLU A 379 20.82 7.66 21.16
N GLU A 380 21.61 6.61 20.90
CA GLU A 380 21.32 5.58 19.90
C GLU A 380 20.17 4.64 20.32
N LYS A 381 20.06 4.30 21.60
CA LYS A 381 19.11 3.29 22.11
C LYS A 381 17.83 3.89 22.68
N ALA A 382 17.93 5.08 23.25
CA ALA A 382 17.01 5.64 24.24
C ALA A 382 17.21 7.19 24.31
N PRO A 383 16.81 7.93 23.27
CA PRO A 383 17.13 9.37 23.13
C PRO A 383 16.49 10.25 24.21
N ASP A 384 15.32 9.88 24.71
CA ASP A 384 14.63 10.60 25.78
C ASP A 384 15.37 10.41 27.11
N GLU A 385 15.82 9.19 27.39
CA GLU A 385 16.65 8.85 28.55
C GLU A 385 18.02 9.53 28.48
N ALA A 386 18.64 9.61 27.29
CA ALA A 386 19.87 10.37 27.11
C ALA A 386 19.69 11.85 27.44
N SER A 387 18.58 12.44 27.01
CA SER A 387 18.23 13.82 27.33
C SER A 387 18.02 14.00 28.83
N TRP A 388 17.26 13.12 29.47
CA TRP A 388 17.05 13.12 30.91
C TRP A 388 18.36 12.97 31.70
N VAL A 389 19.26 12.06 31.29
CA VAL A 389 20.57 11.87 31.95
C VAL A 389 21.43 13.14 31.86
N LYS A 390 21.46 13.81 30.70
CA LYS A 390 22.17 15.10 30.54
C LYS A 390 21.61 16.17 31.49
N GLU A 391 20.29 16.25 31.64
CA GLU A 391 19.65 17.15 32.60
C GLU A 391 20.03 16.83 34.05
N GLN A 392 20.18 15.54 34.41
CA GLN A 392 20.64 15.16 35.75
C GLN A 392 22.08 15.60 36.02
N PHE A 393 22.99 15.50 35.04
CA PHE A 393 24.37 16.01 35.19
C PHE A 393 24.39 17.53 35.38
N ALA A 394 23.60 18.27 34.58
CA ALA A 394 23.48 19.71 34.74
C ALA A 394 22.89 20.12 36.10
N ALA A 395 21.88 19.39 36.59
CA ALA A 395 21.32 19.62 37.92
C ALA A 395 22.35 19.33 39.03
N LEU A 396 23.12 18.24 38.90
CA LEU A 396 24.14 17.86 39.86
C LEU A 396 25.29 18.88 39.91
N ASP A 397 25.76 19.37 38.76
CA ASP A 397 26.78 20.41 38.68
C ASP A 397 26.34 21.69 39.40
N LYS A 398 25.09 22.12 39.17
CA LYS A 398 24.50 23.29 39.85
C LYS A 398 24.43 23.11 41.38
N ILE A 399 24.05 21.92 41.85
CA ILE A 399 24.00 21.61 43.29
C ILE A 399 25.41 21.61 43.88
N ALA A 400 26.38 20.97 43.21
CA ALA A 400 27.78 20.92 43.66
C ALA A 400 28.40 22.32 43.73
N LYS A 401 28.11 23.17 42.74
CA LYS A 401 28.52 24.59 42.70
C LYS A 401 27.94 25.39 43.85
N ALA A 402 26.65 25.22 44.13
CA ALA A 402 25.95 25.92 45.21
C ALA A 402 26.43 25.50 46.60
N ALA A 403 26.64 24.19 46.79
CA ALA A 403 27.05 23.62 48.06
C ALA A 403 28.54 23.88 48.37
N GLY A 404 29.31 24.48 47.45
CA GLY A 404 30.74 24.72 47.64
C GLY A 404 31.54 23.44 47.92
N VAL A 405 31.00 22.27 47.54
CA VAL A 405 31.55 20.94 47.90
C VAL A 405 32.96 20.74 47.33
N THR A 406 33.33 21.47 46.28
CA THR A 406 34.69 21.48 45.73
C THR A 406 35.62 22.49 46.41
N ARG A 407 35.12 23.47 47.17
CA ARG A 407 35.95 24.40 47.96
C ARG A 407 36.45 23.79 49.27
N GLU A 408 35.80 22.75 49.80
CA GLU A 408 36.14 22.22 51.13
C GLU A 408 37.10 21.03 51.13
N ILE A 409 37.34 20.36 50.00
CA ILE A 409 38.07 19.08 50.00
C ILE A 409 39.49 19.15 49.41
N GLY A 410 39.93 20.26 48.77
CA GLY A 410 41.31 20.22 48.22
C GLY A 410 41.94 21.45 47.58
N SER A 411 41.55 22.69 47.92
CA SER A 411 42.32 23.86 47.48
C SER A 411 42.62 24.77 48.66
N ASP A 412 43.90 24.85 49.02
CA ASP A 412 44.59 25.97 49.69
C ASP A 412 43.64 27.09 50.14
N ARG A 413 42.93 26.86 51.25
CA ARG A 413 42.13 27.92 51.87
C ARG A 413 43.16 28.88 52.47
N GLU A 414 43.07 30.17 52.16
CA GLU A 414 43.78 31.29 52.85
C GLU A 414 43.41 31.40 54.36
N GLY A 415 43.09 30.28 55.01
CA GLY A 415 42.77 30.14 56.42
C GLY A 415 43.39 28.90 57.07
N GLU A 416 44.31 28.19 56.41
CA GLU A 416 45.06 27.09 57.07
C GLU A 416 45.91 27.61 58.24
N ASP A 417 46.27 28.90 58.23
CA ASP A 417 46.93 29.59 59.34
C ASP A 417 45.96 30.11 60.43
N GLN A 418 44.64 30.02 60.23
CA GLN A 418 43.70 30.44 61.27
C GLN A 418 43.69 29.43 62.43
N PRO A 419 43.76 29.89 63.69
CA PRO A 419 43.59 29.01 64.83
C PRO A 419 42.30 28.19 64.70
N PRO A 420 42.30 26.90 65.09
CA PRO A 420 41.13 26.02 64.93
C PRO A 420 39.80 26.59 65.51
N ALA A 421 39.89 27.43 66.54
CA ALA A 421 38.73 28.13 67.10
C ALA A 421 38.10 29.17 66.14
N GLU A 422 38.91 29.88 65.34
CA GLU A 422 38.44 30.85 64.35
C GLU A 422 37.85 30.15 63.12
N GLN A 423 38.45 29.01 62.74
CA GLN A 423 37.88 28.14 61.71
C GLN A 423 36.48 27.65 62.11
N PHE A 424 36.30 27.26 63.37
CA PHE A 424 34.97 26.87 63.89
C PHE A 424 33.94 27.99 63.75
N ILE A 425 34.29 29.23 64.15
CA ILE A 425 33.39 30.38 64.07
C ILE A 425 33.04 30.74 62.62
N THR A 426 34.00 30.61 61.71
CA THR A 426 33.76 30.83 60.28
C THR A 426 32.73 29.84 59.73
N LEU A 427 32.85 28.56 60.10
CA LEU A 427 31.87 27.52 59.72
C LEU A 427 30.49 27.77 60.31
N VAL A 428 30.41 28.22 61.57
CA VAL A 428 29.14 28.57 62.22
C VAL A 428 28.48 29.76 61.54
N SER A 429 29.25 30.80 61.20
CA SER A 429 28.74 31.99 60.48
C SER A 429 28.21 31.65 59.08
N ALA A 430 28.93 30.78 58.36
CA ALA A 430 28.49 30.26 57.08
C ALA A 430 27.17 29.48 57.22
N MET A 431 27.07 28.60 58.23
CA MET A 431 25.86 27.83 58.53
C MET A 431 24.65 28.73 58.85
N VAL A 432 24.84 29.82 59.61
CA VAL A 432 23.80 30.82 59.88
C VAL A 432 23.32 31.50 58.60
N THR A 433 24.25 31.87 57.73
CA THR A 433 23.92 32.53 56.46
C THR A 433 23.16 31.58 55.53
N GLU A 434 23.65 30.36 55.36
CA GLU A 434 23.13 29.40 54.38
C GLU A 434 21.81 28.76 54.83
N LYS A 435 21.74 28.23 56.06
CA LYS A 435 20.56 27.47 56.51
C LYS A 435 19.53 28.30 57.24
N PHE A 436 19.94 29.42 57.81
CA PHE A 436 19.07 30.27 58.64
C PHE A 436 18.87 31.65 58.03
N GLY A 437 19.25 31.87 56.76
CA GLY A 437 19.02 33.13 56.06
C GLY A 437 19.73 34.32 56.70
N GLY A 438 20.82 34.08 57.43
CA GLY A 438 21.55 35.11 58.18
C GLY A 438 20.96 35.46 59.54
N ASP A 439 19.95 34.73 60.02
CA ASP A 439 19.33 34.98 61.34
C ASP A 439 20.31 34.64 62.49
N GLN A 440 20.92 35.68 63.05
CA GLN A 440 21.87 35.55 64.16
C GLN A 440 21.25 34.98 65.43
N SER A 441 19.91 35.00 65.59
CA SER A 441 19.25 34.32 66.72
C SER A 441 19.41 32.79 66.66
N LYS A 442 19.79 32.25 65.50
CA LYS A 442 20.04 30.83 65.25
C LYS A 442 21.50 30.41 65.43
N TRP A 443 22.35 31.29 65.95
CA TRP A 443 23.78 31.01 66.15
C TRP A 443 24.04 29.75 67.00
N SER A 444 23.29 29.54 68.09
CA SER A 444 23.46 28.36 68.94
C SER A 444 23.03 27.05 68.25
N GLU A 445 21.99 27.09 67.42
CA GLU A 445 21.57 25.94 66.60
C GLU A 445 22.64 25.64 65.55
N ALA A 446 23.20 26.67 64.90
CA ALA A 446 24.31 26.53 63.97
C ALA A 446 25.58 25.96 64.64
N MET A 447 25.94 26.43 65.85
CA MET A 447 27.04 25.87 66.63
C MET A 447 26.84 24.38 66.95
N ALA A 448 25.62 23.96 67.30
CA ALA A 448 25.33 22.56 67.58
C ALA A 448 25.49 21.68 66.32
N VAL A 449 25.01 22.16 65.17
CA VAL A 449 25.13 21.46 63.88
C VAL A 449 26.60 21.35 63.45
N VAL A 450 27.34 22.47 63.45
CA VAL A 450 28.76 22.49 63.07
C VAL A 450 29.60 21.70 64.06
N GLY A 451 29.30 21.79 65.36
CA GLY A 451 29.99 21.01 66.40
C GLY A 451 29.81 19.51 66.28
N ALA A 452 28.62 19.04 65.84
CA ALA A 452 28.39 17.64 65.58
C ALA A 452 29.19 17.12 64.36
N SER A 453 29.35 17.95 63.33
CA SER A 453 30.10 17.62 62.11
C SER A 453 31.62 17.79 62.26
N HIS A 454 32.08 18.68 63.14
CA HIS A 454 33.49 19.02 63.34
C HIS A 454 33.88 19.05 64.84
N PRO A 455 33.85 17.90 65.54
CA PRO A 455 34.03 17.85 66.99
C PRO A 455 35.38 18.40 67.46
N GLN A 456 36.45 18.24 66.67
CA GLN A 456 37.78 18.76 67.01
C GLN A 456 37.86 20.29 67.00
N LEU A 457 37.19 20.94 66.04
CA LEU A 457 37.12 22.40 65.97
C LEU A 457 36.25 22.96 67.09
N ALA A 458 35.16 22.26 67.42
CA ALA A 458 34.30 22.61 68.55
C ALA A 458 35.04 22.52 69.90
N GLU A 459 35.87 21.48 70.08
CA GLU A 459 36.71 21.32 71.27
C GLU A 459 37.76 22.44 71.36
N ALA A 460 38.42 22.77 70.25
CA ALA A 460 39.38 23.87 70.21
C ALA A 460 38.73 25.23 70.50
N TYR A 461 37.53 25.47 69.97
CA TYR A 461 36.74 26.66 70.29
C TYR A 461 36.36 26.71 71.78
N ALA A 462 35.86 25.60 72.33
CA ALA A 462 35.51 25.51 73.74
C ALA A 462 36.72 25.71 74.67
N ALA A 463 37.92 25.27 74.24
CA ALA A 463 39.16 25.50 74.96
C ALA A 463 39.63 26.96 74.90
N ALA A 464 39.39 27.66 73.79
CA ALA A 464 39.77 29.07 73.62
C ALA A 464 38.87 30.07 74.38
N VAL A 465 37.61 29.68 74.68
CA VAL A 465 36.63 30.53 75.36
C VAL A 465 36.62 30.32 76.89
N ARG A 466 37.29 29.28 77.39
CA ARG A 466 37.54 29.05 78.82
C ARG A 466 38.75 29.84 79.30
#